data_AF-A0A2E5NZU6-F1
#
_entry.id   AF-A0A2E5NZU6-F1
#
_cell.length_a   1.000
_cell.length_b   1.000
_cell.length_c   1.000
_cell.angle_alpha   90.00
_cell.angle_beta   90.00
_cell.angle_gamma   90.00
#
_symmetry.space_group_name_H-M   'P 1'
#
loop_
_entity.id
_entity.type
_entity.pdbx_description
1 polymer ?
#
loop_
_entity_poly.entity_id
_entity_poly.type
_entity_poly.pdbx_seq_one_letter_code
_entity_poly.pdbx_strand_id
1 'polypeptide(L)'
;MTDQATPPRASFRSFQESTQDDWMLIMKQRDELEAALASRILEQFEHLRDDYGGFPVDRLEHSLQTATRAERDGRDDEYVLCALLHDLGDPLTPYNHPDVGAAILKPFVSEANHWMVEHHGIFQGYYFWHHLGMDRNTRDRYADSPHYALTEEFCSEYDSPAFDPGYDSNPLGHYEALIRQFFGTNPWTGRTVGNSDA
;
A
#
# COMPACT_ATOMS: atom_id res chain seq x y z
N MET A 1 -20.45 3.66 32.28
CA MET A 1 -20.45 2.46 31.42
C MET A 1 -21.56 2.66 30.41
N THR A 2 -21.22 3.20 29.24
CA THR A 2 -22.17 3.31 28.13
C THR A 2 -22.36 1.93 27.54
N ASP A 3 -23.59 1.43 27.64
CA ASP A 3 -24.04 0.18 27.05
C ASP A 3 -23.91 0.31 25.52
N GLN A 4 -22.83 -0.21 24.94
CA GLN A 4 -22.70 -0.29 23.49
C GLN A 4 -23.53 -1.46 23.01
N ALA A 5 -24.75 -1.17 22.56
CA ALA A 5 -25.61 -2.16 21.92
C ALA A 5 -24.86 -2.81 20.75
N THR A 6 -24.81 -4.14 20.74
CA THR A 6 -24.18 -4.92 19.67
C THR A 6 -24.78 -4.55 18.31
N PRO A 7 -23.96 -4.28 17.27
CA PRO A 7 -24.46 -3.98 15.93
C PRO A 7 -25.39 -5.10 15.42
N PRO A 8 -26.47 -4.77 14.69
CA PRO A 8 -27.37 -5.76 14.10
C PRO A 8 -26.61 -6.69 13.15
N ARG A 9 -27.02 -7.95 13.02
CA ARG A 9 -26.39 -8.95 12.13
C ARG A 9 -27.43 -9.61 11.26
N ALA A 10 -27.08 -9.89 10.01
CA ALA A 10 -27.88 -10.75 9.15
C ALA A 10 -28.02 -12.15 9.78
N SER A 11 -29.15 -12.82 9.52
CA SER A 11 -29.50 -14.07 10.23
C SER A 11 -29.48 -15.33 9.35
N PHE A 12 -29.23 -15.18 8.05
CA PHE A 12 -29.12 -16.29 7.11
C PHE A 12 -27.95 -17.23 7.45
N ARG A 13 -28.08 -18.51 7.08
CA ARG A 13 -27.00 -19.51 7.26
C ARG A 13 -26.21 -19.78 5.98
N SER A 14 -26.77 -19.40 4.84
CA SER A 14 -26.15 -19.46 3.52
C SER A 14 -26.60 -18.25 2.69
N PHE A 15 -25.81 -17.82 1.71
CA PHE A 15 -26.20 -16.69 0.84
C PHE A 15 -27.50 -17.00 0.07
N GLN A 16 -27.81 -18.26 -0.20
CA GLN A 16 -29.06 -18.70 -0.84
C GLN A 16 -30.31 -18.42 0.02
N GLU A 17 -30.15 -18.34 1.35
CA GLU A 17 -31.23 -18.01 2.29
C GLU A 17 -31.35 -16.51 2.57
N SER A 18 -30.41 -15.70 2.09
CA SER A 18 -30.37 -14.27 2.38
C SER A 18 -31.56 -13.52 1.78
N THR A 19 -32.02 -12.51 2.50
CA THR A 19 -33.11 -11.63 2.07
C THR A 19 -32.58 -10.26 1.67
N GLN A 20 -33.40 -9.46 0.98
CA GLN A 20 -33.04 -8.07 0.67
C GLN A 20 -32.75 -7.26 1.94
N ASP A 21 -33.51 -7.48 3.02
CA ASP A 21 -33.30 -6.79 4.30
C ASP A 21 -31.95 -7.14 4.93
N ASP A 22 -31.51 -8.40 4.82
CA ASP A 22 -30.15 -8.81 5.25
C ASP A 22 -29.08 -8.04 4.46
N TRP A 23 -29.25 -7.89 3.15
CA TRP A 23 -28.30 -7.16 2.31
C TRP A 23 -28.29 -5.66 2.58
N MET A 24 -29.44 -5.03 2.82
CA MET A 24 -29.51 -3.63 3.20
C MET A 24 -28.77 -3.37 4.52
N LEU A 25 -28.87 -4.31 5.47
CA LEU A 25 -28.10 -4.26 6.71
C LEU A 25 -26.59 -4.43 6.46
N ILE A 26 -26.17 -5.40 5.64
CA ILE A 26 -24.75 -5.64 5.33
C ILE A 26 -24.14 -4.45 4.58
N MET A 27 -24.84 -3.89 3.59
CA MET A 27 -24.35 -2.72 2.84
C MET A 27 -24.21 -1.49 3.74
N LYS A 28 -25.11 -1.30 4.70
CA LYS A 28 -24.96 -0.23 5.70
C LYS A 28 -23.69 -0.39 6.54
N GLN A 29 -23.34 -1.62 6.95
CA GLN A 29 -22.07 -1.86 7.67
C GLN A 29 -20.85 -1.79 6.75
N ARG A 30 -21.02 -2.06 5.46
CA ARG A 30 -19.97 -1.87 4.46
C ARG A 30 -19.58 -0.40 4.33
N ASP A 31 -20.53 0.54 4.41
CA ASP A 31 -20.21 1.98 4.43
C ASP A 31 -19.24 2.33 5.57
N GLU A 32 -19.39 1.72 6.75
CA GLU A 32 -18.47 1.90 7.89
C GLU A 32 -17.08 1.30 7.61
N LEU A 33 -17.02 0.17 6.91
CA LEU A 33 -15.75 -0.45 6.50
C LEU A 33 -15.01 0.43 5.48
N GLU A 34 -15.71 0.91 4.44
CA GLU A 34 -15.14 1.81 3.43
C GLU A 34 -14.67 3.11 4.09
N ALA A 35 -15.45 3.63 5.05
CA ALA A 35 -15.09 4.82 5.79
C ALA A 35 -13.81 4.69 6.65
N ALA A 36 -13.55 3.49 7.14
CA ALA A 36 -12.39 3.21 7.98
C ALA A 36 -11.12 2.88 7.18
N LEU A 37 -11.18 2.75 5.84
CA LEU A 37 -10.07 2.23 5.03
C LEU A 37 -8.77 3.01 5.23
N ALA A 38 -8.79 4.33 5.08
CA ALA A 38 -7.59 5.16 5.25
C ALA A 38 -6.97 5.00 6.65
N SER A 39 -7.79 4.94 7.70
CA SER A 39 -7.32 4.74 9.07
C SER A 39 -6.71 3.34 9.26
N ARG A 40 -7.29 2.30 8.65
CA ARG A 40 -6.74 0.94 8.68
C ARG A 40 -5.39 0.84 7.94
N ILE A 41 -5.21 1.58 6.84
CA ILE A 41 -3.93 1.69 6.15
C ILE A 41 -2.87 2.34 7.06
N LEU A 42 -3.22 3.45 7.74
CA LEU A 42 -2.32 4.08 8.71
C LEU A 42 -1.94 3.13 9.85
N GLU A 43 -2.89 2.35 10.36
CA GLU A 43 -2.62 1.32 11.37
C GLU A 43 -1.61 0.27 10.87
N GLN A 44 -1.62 -0.08 9.57
CA GLN A 44 -0.64 -1.03 9.02
C GLN A 44 0.78 -0.46 9.02
N PHE A 45 0.96 0.85 8.78
CA PHE A 45 2.27 1.49 8.87
C PHE A 45 2.88 1.42 10.29
N GLU A 46 2.04 1.46 11.32
CA GLU A 46 2.53 1.30 12.70
C GLU A 46 3.08 -0.10 12.98
N HIS A 47 2.67 -1.13 12.22
CA HIS A 47 3.27 -2.46 12.31
C HIS A 47 4.67 -2.55 11.70
N LEU A 48 5.07 -1.58 10.87
CA LEU A 48 6.41 -1.48 10.31
C LEU A 48 7.41 -0.79 11.26
N ARG A 49 6.90 -0.08 12.27
CA ARG A 49 7.72 0.64 13.24
C ARG A 49 8.49 -0.35 14.11
N ASP A 50 9.77 -0.05 14.34
CA ASP A 50 10.72 -0.86 15.10
C ASP A 50 10.95 -2.29 14.52
N ASP A 51 10.45 -2.59 13.32
CA ASP A 51 10.75 -3.84 12.60
C ASP A 51 11.90 -3.67 11.61
N TYR A 52 13.11 -3.95 12.09
CA TYR A 52 14.34 -3.78 11.31
C TYR A 52 14.60 -4.92 10.33
N GLY A 53 14.21 -6.16 10.63
CA GLY A 53 14.59 -7.33 9.81
C GLY A 53 16.09 -7.49 9.53
N GLY A 54 16.97 -6.82 10.29
CA GLY A 54 18.42 -6.77 10.07
C GLY A 54 18.92 -5.62 9.18
N PHE A 55 18.03 -4.75 8.70
CA PHE A 55 18.38 -3.51 8.00
C PHE A 55 18.89 -2.43 8.96
N PRO A 56 19.61 -1.42 8.44
CA PRO A 56 20.09 -0.30 9.25
C PRO A 56 18.99 0.67 9.71
N VAL A 57 17.79 0.60 9.13
CA VAL A 57 16.58 1.35 9.51
C VAL A 57 15.40 0.39 9.65
N ASP A 58 14.34 0.79 10.35
CA ASP A 58 13.11 -0.01 10.38
C ASP A 58 12.32 0.12 9.07
N ARG A 59 11.34 -0.77 8.86
CA ARG A 59 10.52 -0.79 7.64
C ARG A 59 9.68 0.46 7.46
N LEU A 60 9.27 1.09 8.56
CA LEU A 60 8.53 2.33 8.48
C LEU A 60 9.43 3.43 7.92
N GLU A 61 10.63 3.59 8.47
CA GLU A 61 11.62 4.56 8.02
C GLU A 61 12.02 4.29 6.57
N HIS A 62 12.21 3.03 6.16
CA HIS A 62 12.42 2.68 4.76
C HIS A 62 11.31 3.24 3.86
N SER A 63 10.04 2.94 4.16
CA SER A 63 8.89 3.48 3.42
C SER A 63 8.86 5.01 3.40
N LEU A 64 9.17 5.66 4.52
CA LEU A 64 9.21 7.12 4.61
C LEU A 64 10.36 7.72 3.80
N GLN A 65 11.54 7.10 3.80
CA GLN A 65 12.67 7.53 2.97
C GLN A 65 12.33 7.41 1.48
N THR A 66 11.79 6.27 1.05
CA THR A 66 11.40 6.02 -0.34
C THR A 66 10.39 7.08 -0.82
N ALA A 67 9.34 7.32 -0.05
CA ALA A 67 8.34 8.36 -0.35
C ALA A 67 8.93 9.77 -0.34
N THR A 68 9.79 10.09 0.64
CA THR A 68 10.39 11.43 0.77
C THR A 68 11.35 11.72 -0.39
N ARG A 69 12.09 10.72 -0.86
CA ARG A 69 12.96 10.85 -2.04
C ARG A 69 12.13 11.13 -3.29
N ALA A 70 11.07 10.37 -3.52
CA ALA A 70 10.17 10.58 -4.65
C ALA A 70 9.50 11.96 -4.63
N GLU A 71 9.00 12.39 -3.46
CA GLU A 71 8.38 13.71 -3.29
C GLU A 71 9.38 14.84 -3.57
N ARG A 72 10.61 14.75 -3.03
CA ARG A 72 11.67 15.74 -3.24
C ARG A 72 12.15 15.81 -4.70
N ASP A 73 12.02 14.72 -5.44
CA ASP A 73 12.28 14.66 -6.88
C ASP A 73 11.11 15.23 -7.72
N GLY A 74 10.02 15.64 -7.08
CA GLY A 74 8.88 16.26 -7.76
C GLY A 74 7.95 15.26 -8.44
N ARG A 75 7.93 14.01 -7.98
CA ARG A 75 6.97 12.99 -8.44
C ARG A 75 5.56 13.36 -8.00
N ASP A 76 4.57 12.87 -8.75
CA ASP A 76 3.17 13.13 -8.43
C ASP A 76 2.68 12.34 -7.22
N ASP A 77 1.53 12.76 -6.68
CA ASP A 77 0.89 12.18 -5.50
C ASP A 77 0.68 10.66 -5.61
N GLU A 78 0.33 10.15 -6.79
CA GLU A 78 0.08 8.72 -7.01
C GLU A 78 1.40 7.93 -6.89
N TYR A 79 2.47 8.43 -7.50
CA TYR A 79 3.79 7.84 -7.43
C TYR A 79 4.35 7.88 -6.00
N VAL A 80 4.20 9.02 -5.29
CA VAL A 80 4.61 9.16 -3.89
C VAL A 80 3.83 8.19 -3.00
N LEU A 81 2.53 8.00 -3.24
CA LEU A 81 1.73 7.00 -2.52
C LEU A 81 2.24 5.57 -2.78
N CYS A 82 2.52 5.22 -4.04
CA CYS A 82 3.09 3.92 -4.39
C CYS A 82 4.45 3.70 -3.72
N ALA A 83 5.32 4.71 -3.74
CA ALA A 83 6.62 4.69 -3.04
C ALA A 83 6.45 4.47 -1.53
N LEU A 84 5.45 5.09 -0.91
CA LEU A 84 5.16 4.91 0.51
C LEU A 84 4.63 3.51 0.84
N LEU A 85 3.79 2.91 -0.02
CA LEU A 85 3.08 1.66 0.26
C LEU A 85 3.74 0.39 -0.30
N HIS A 86 4.79 0.51 -1.12
CA HIS A 86 5.34 -0.63 -1.87
C HIS A 86 5.68 -1.85 -1.00
N ASP A 87 6.19 -1.60 0.21
CA ASP A 87 6.60 -2.62 1.18
C ASP A 87 5.62 -2.82 2.35
N LEU A 88 4.40 -2.25 2.30
CA LEU A 88 3.40 -2.40 3.38
C LEU A 88 3.04 -3.87 3.66
N GLY A 89 3.25 -4.76 2.69
CA GLY A 89 3.00 -6.20 2.78
C GLY A 89 4.00 -7.00 3.60
N ASP A 90 5.17 -6.44 3.92
CA ASP A 90 6.31 -7.20 4.47
C ASP A 90 5.97 -8.06 5.70
N PRO A 91 5.30 -7.52 6.74
CA PRO A 91 4.96 -8.31 7.94
C PRO A 91 3.95 -9.43 7.67
N LEU A 92 3.16 -9.33 6.60
CA LEU A 92 2.05 -10.24 6.29
C LEU A 92 2.46 -11.34 5.33
N THR A 93 3.34 -11.04 4.38
CA THR A 93 3.67 -11.94 3.26
C THR A 93 5.16 -11.87 2.91
N PRO A 94 6.08 -12.30 3.80
CA PRO A 94 7.53 -12.15 3.61
C PRO A 94 8.12 -12.95 2.43
N TYR A 95 7.31 -13.78 1.76
CA TYR A 95 7.73 -14.56 0.59
C TYR A 95 7.32 -13.92 -0.75
N ASN A 96 6.45 -12.92 -0.70
CA ASN A 96 5.82 -12.28 -1.86
C ASN A 96 5.22 -10.93 -1.46
N HIS A 97 5.93 -10.16 -0.65
CA HIS A 97 5.46 -8.91 -0.06
C HIS A 97 4.95 -7.86 -1.05
N PRO A 98 5.46 -7.77 -2.31
CA PRO A 98 4.95 -6.78 -3.26
C PRO A 98 3.46 -6.99 -3.58
N ASP A 99 2.98 -8.23 -3.49
CA ASP A 99 1.61 -8.61 -3.86
C ASP A 99 0.56 -7.90 -2.99
N VAL A 100 0.83 -7.70 -1.70
CA VAL A 100 -0.12 -7.07 -0.78
C VAL A 100 -0.22 -5.56 -1.06
N GLY A 101 0.93 -4.89 -1.22
CA GLY A 101 0.96 -3.47 -1.60
C GLY A 101 0.24 -3.24 -2.93
N ALA A 102 0.56 -4.06 -3.94
CA ALA A 102 -0.08 -4.03 -5.24
C ALA A 102 -1.60 -4.26 -5.16
N ALA A 103 -2.06 -5.27 -4.40
CA ALA A 103 -3.48 -5.57 -4.24
C ALA A 103 -4.27 -4.42 -3.58
N ILE A 104 -3.67 -3.75 -2.58
CA ILE A 104 -4.27 -2.58 -1.93
C ILE A 104 -4.38 -1.41 -2.92
N LEU A 105 -3.32 -1.15 -3.68
CA LEU A 105 -3.23 0.00 -4.58
C LEU A 105 -4.01 -0.17 -5.89
N LYS A 106 -4.21 -1.40 -6.36
CA LYS A 106 -4.80 -1.73 -7.67
C LYS A 106 -6.06 -0.94 -8.04
N PRO A 107 -7.02 -0.70 -7.14
CA PRO A 107 -8.21 0.08 -7.49
C PRO A 107 -7.94 1.59 -7.62
N PHE A 108 -6.84 2.11 -7.08
CA PHE A 108 -6.62 3.53 -6.83
C PHE A 108 -5.55 4.18 -7.70
N VAL A 109 -4.73 3.38 -8.39
CA VAL A 109 -3.56 3.87 -9.14
C VAL A 109 -3.58 3.41 -10.58
N SER A 110 -2.81 4.08 -11.42
CA SER A 110 -2.59 3.71 -12.81
C SER A 110 -1.95 2.33 -12.96
N GLU A 111 -2.17 1.71 -14.12
CA GLU A 111 -1.57 0.41 -14.47
C GLU A 111 -0.04 0.43 -14.33
N ALA A 112 0.61 1.53 -14.73
CA ALA A 112 2.06 1.69 -14.66
C ALA A 112 2.58 1.66 -13.22
N ASN A 113 1.97 2.43 -12.32
CA ASN A 113 2.36 2.48 -10.91
C ASN A 113 2.00 1.20 -10.15
N HIS A 114 0.87 0.58 -10.47
CA HIS A 114 0.54 -0.75 -9.96
C HIS A 114 1.59 -1.79 -10.39
N TRP A 115 1.96 -1.81 -11.67
CA TRP A 115 2.95 -2.75 -12.20
C TRP A 115 4.32 -2.56 -11.54
N MET A 116 4.72 -1.30 -11.33
CA MET A 116 5.93 -0.94 -10.60
C MET A 116 5.94 -1.56 -9.20
N VAL A 117 4.88 -1.34 -8.41
CA VAL A 117 4.78 -1.91 -7.06
C VAL A 117 4.74 -3.44 -7.10
N GLU A 118 3.98 -4.06 -8.00
CA GLU A 118 3.89 -5.53 -8.09
C GLU A 118 5.24 -6.19 -8.41
N HIS A 119 6.10 -5.52 -9.18
CA HIS A 119 7.35 -6.11 -9.68
C HIS A 119 8.61 -5.60 -8.96
N HIS A 120 8.50 -4.59 -8.09
CA HIS A 120 9.66 -3.92 -7.51
C HIS A 120 10.61 -4.91 -6.81
N GLY A 121 10.10 -5.92 -6.09
CA GLY A 121 10.96 -6.88 -5.38
C GLY A 121 11.91 -7.66 -6.29
N ILE A 122 11.50 -7.94 -7.54
CA ILE A 122 12.37 -8.57 -8.54
C ILE A 122 13.44 -7.59 -9.05
N PHE A 123 13.08 -6.32 -9.21
CA PHE A 123 13.98 -5.26 -9.68
C PHE A 123 14.99 -4.85 -8.60
N GLN A 124 14.55 -4.70 -7.36
CA GLN A 124 15.38 -4.47 -6.17
C GLN A 124 16.39 -5.60 -5.97
N GLY A 125 16.01 -6.84 -6.32
CA GLY A 125 16.90 -8.00 -6.36
C GLY A 125 18.21 -7.78 -7.12
N TYR A 126 18.24 -6.85 -8.09
CA TYR A 126 19.46 -6.45 -8.80
C TYR A 126 20.60 -6.06 -7.84
N TYR A 127 20.27 -5.42 -6.72
CA TYR A 127 21.23 -4.87 -5.79
C TYR A 127 21.78 -5.88 -4.78
N PHE A 128 21.09 -7.01 -4.51
CA PHE A 128 21.51 -7.92 -3.44
C PHE A 128 21.45 -9.43 -3.75
N TRP A 129 20.68 -9.89 -4.75
CA TRP A 129 20.53 -11.33 -5.03
C TRP A 129 21.85 -12.05 -5.33
N HIS A 130 22.80 -11.37 -5.95
CA HIS A 130 24.13 -11.91 -6.20
C HIS A 130 24.94 -12.19 -4.93
N HIS A 131 24.65 -11.53 -3.81
CA HIS A 131 25.21 -11.85 -2.49
C HIS A 131 24.59 -13.12 -1.88
N LEU A 132 23.43 -13.54 -2.38
CA LEU A 132 22.71 -14.76 -1.98
C LEU A 132 22.92 -15.92 -2.97
N GLY A 133 23.78 -15.76 -3.98
CA GLY A 133 24.01 -16.76 -5.02
C GLY A 133 22.88 -16.86 -6.06
N MET A 134 21.98 -15.87 -6.09
CA MET A 134 20.88 -15.76 -7.05
C MET A 134 21.26 -14.85 -8.22
N ASP A 135 20.51 -14.93 -9.33
CA ASP A 135 20.74 -14.10 -10.51
C ASP A 135 20.13 -12.70 -10.34
N ARG A 136 20.98 -11.70 -10.16
CA ARG A 136 20.58 -10.28 -10.06
C ARG A 136 19.91 -9.75 -11.33
N ASN A 137 20.14 -10.37 -12.49
CA ASN A 137 19.55 -9.94 -13.77
C ASN A 137 18.20 -10.59 -14.04
N THR A 138 17.58 -11.26 -13.07
CA THR A 138 16.25 -11.87 -13.23
C THR A 138 15.19 -10.87 -13.71
N ARG A 139 15.32 -9.58 -13.37
CA ARG A 139 14.47 -8.49 -13.89
C ARG A 139 14.42 -8.42 -15.42
N ASP A 140 15.48 -8.86 -16.12
CA ASP A 140 15.61 -8.81 -17.59
C ASP A 140 14.54 -9.66 -18.29
N ARG A 141 13.89 -10.59 -17.58
CA ARG A 141 12.72 -11.32 -18.10
C ARG A 141 11.54 -10.41 -18.46
N TYR A 142 11.54 -9.17 -17.96
CA TYR A 142 10.53 -8.16 -18.22
C TYR A 142 11.02 -7.07 -19.19
N ALA A 143 12.14 -7.28 -19.90
CA ALA A 143 12.75 -6.26 -20.77
C ALA A 143 11.80 -5.69 -21.83
N ASP A 144 10.82 -6.48 -22.29
CA ASP A 144 9.81 -6.05 -23.28
C ASP A 144 8.60 -5.33 -22.65
N SER A 145 8.53 -5.21 -21.32
CA SER A 145 7.46 -4.50 -20.62
C SER A 145 7.60 -2.98 -20.82
N PRO A 146 6.51 -2.25 -21.13
CA PRO A 146 6.55 -0.79 -21.19
C PRO A 146 6.85 -0.13 -19.83
N HIS A 147 6.74 -0.89 -18.73
CA HIS A 147 6.97 -0.41 -17.37
C HIS A 147 8.35 -0.79 -16.81
N TYR A 148 9.19 -1.48 -17.60
CA TYR A 148 10.53 -1.90 -17.16
C TYR A 148 11.37 -0.70 -16.66
N ALA A 149 11.48 0.35 -17.48
CA ALA A 149 12.30 1.52 -17.16
C ALA A 149 11.78 2.26 -15.93
N LEU A 150 10.45 2.32 -15.76
CA LEU A 150 9.80 2.93 -14.60
C LEU A 150 10.18 2.20 -13.30
N THR A 151 10.12 0.86 -13.31
CA THR A 151 10.44 0.05 -12.12
C THR A 151 11.94 -0.01 -11.85
N GLU A 152 12.77 0.00 -12.89
CA GLU A 152 14.22 0.14 -12.72
C GLU A 152 14.56 1.47 -12.05
N GLU A 153 14.00 2.57 -12.53
CA GLU A 153 14.17 3.91 -11.94
C GLU A 153 13.67 3.95 -10.49
N PHE A 154 12.50 3.35 -10.21
CA PHE A 154 11.97 3.29 -8.85
C PHE A 154 12.95 2.64 -7.88
N CYS A 155 13.48 1.48 -8.26
CA CYS A 155 14.44 0.77 -7.43
C CYS A 155 15.78 1.50 -7.33
N SER A 156 16.26 2.15 -8.40
CA SER A 156 17.57 2.83 -8.39
C SER A 156 17.58 4.13 -7.61
N GLU A 157 16.56 4.96 -7.79
CA GLU A 157 16.54 6.33 -7.25
C GLU A 157 15.88 6.42 -5.87
N TYR A 158 14.93 5.54 -5.56
CA TYR A 158 14.09 5.67 -4.36
C TYR A 158 14.23 4.49 -3.39
N ASP A 159 13.87 3.28 -3.82
CA ASP A 159 13.76 2.12 -2.93
C ASP A 159 15.14 1.63 -2.45
N SER A 160 16.06 1.26 -3.35
CA SER A 160 17.38 0.74 -2.92
C SER A 160 18.24 1.69 -2.07
N PRO A 161 18.22 3.03 -2.26
CA PRO A 161 18.96 3.95 -1.38
C PRO A 161 18.24 4.30 -0.07
N ALA A 162 17.00 3.84 0.16
CA ALA A 162 16.19 4.18 1.34
C ALA A 162 16.51 3.34 2.59
N PHE A 163 17.79 3.18 2.88
CA PHE A 163 18.30 2.46 4.07
C PHE A 163 19.35 3.28 4.82
N ASP A 164 19.29 4.61 4.77
CA ASP A 164 20.30 5.50 5.35
C ASP A 164 19.85 6.01 6.73
N PRO A 165 20.50 5.61 7.85
CA PRO A 165 20.15 6.09 9.19
C PRO A 165 20.33 7.59 9.40
N GLY A 166 21.06 8.27 8.51
CA GLY A 166 21.29 9.71 8.56
C GLY A 166 20.37 10.52 7.65
N TYR A 167 19.47 9.88 6.90
CA TYR A 167 18.56 10.59 6.01
C TYR A 167 17.44 11.28 6.78
N ASP A 168 17.19 12.55 6.46
CA ASP A 168 16.09 13.34 7.04
C ASP A 168 14.81 13.09 6.24
N SER A 169 14.03 12.10 6.66
CA SER A 169 12.75 11.71 6.06
C SER A 169 11.58 12.53 6.61
N ASN A 170 10.50 12.66 5.83
CA ASN A 170 9.26 13.22 6.35
C ASN A 170 8.62 12.21 7.33
N PRO A 171 7.99 12.67 8.42
CA PRO A 171 7.27 11.78 9.34
C PRO A 171 5.99 11.22 8.69
N LEU A 172 5.49 10.07 9.18
CA LEU A 172 4.24 9.45 8.67
C LEU A 172 3.06 10.43 8.62
N GLY A 173 2.92 11.31 9.62
CA GLY A 173 1.85 12.32 9.66
C GLY A 173 1.87 13.33 8.50
N HIS A 174 3.02 13.50 7.81
CA HIS A 174 3.11 14.30 6.58
C HIS A 174 2.27 13.69 5.45
N TYR A 175 2.27 12.35 5.35
CA TYR A 175 1.55 11.61 4.30
C TYR A 175 0.10 11.27 4.66
N GLU A 176 -0.35 11.59 5.87
CA GLU A 176 -1.71 11.25 6.31
C GLU A 176 -2.79 11.84 5.39
N ALA A 177 -2.62 13.11 4.98
CA ALA A 177 -3.56 13.75 4.07
C ALA A 177 -3.62 13.06 2.70
N LEU A 178 -2.46 12.67 2.15
CA LEU A 178 -2.35 11.93 0.89
C LEU A 178 -3.03 10.56 0.97
N ILE A 179 -2.77 9.81 2.03
CA ILE A 179 -3.42 8.51 2.28
C ILE A 179 -4.94 8.68 2.36
N ARG A 180 -5.43 9.69 3.09
CA ARG A 180 -6.87 9.96 3.21
C ARG A 180 -7.50 10.41 1.90
N GLN A 181 -6.76 11.11 1.04
CA GLN A 181 -7.24 11.51 -0.28
C GLN A 181 -7.52 10.29 -1.17
N PHE A 182 -6.56 9.36 -1.27
CA PHE A 182 -6.71 8.18 -2.12
C PHE A 182 -7.68 7.15 -1.54
N PHE A 183 -7.57 6.84 -0.24
CA PHE A 183 -8.38 5.80 0.39
C PHE A 183 -9.70 6.31 1.00
N GLY A 184 -9.96 7.61 0.92
CA GLY A 184 -11.23 8.22 1.35
C GLY A 184 -12.29 8.27 0.25
N THR A 185 -11.95 7.93 -0.99
CA THR A 185 -12.86 7.97 -2.13
C THR A 185 -13.03 6.58 -2.74
N ASN A 186 -14.27 6.17 -2.96
CA ASN A 186 -14.55 4.91 -3.61
C ASN A 186 -14.06 4.95 -5.07
N PRO A 187 -13.16 4.05 -5.49
CA PRO A 187 -12.47 4.13 -6.78
C PRO A 187 -13.39 3.85 -7.98
N TRP A 188 -14.55 3.23 -7.76
CA TRP A 188 -15.49 2.90 -8.84
C TRP A 188 -16.63 3.89 -8.97
N THR A 189 -17.06 4.50 -7.86
CA THR A 189 -18.20 5.42 -7.84
C THR A 189 -17.80 6.88 -7.70
N GLY A 190 -16.56 7.16 -7.30
CA GLY A 190 -16.08 8.51 -6.99
C GLY A 190 -16.68 9.09 -5.71
N ARG A 191 -17.47 8.31 -4.95
CA ARG A 191 -18.11 8.77 -3.71
C ARG A 191 -17.06 8.89 -2.61
N THR A 192 -16.90 10.09 -2.06
CA THR A 192 -16.04 10.32 -0.89
C THR A 192 -16.79 9.95 0.39
N VAL A 193 -16.12 9.20 1.26
CA VAL A 193 -16.58 8.82 2.60
C VAL A 193 -16.97 10.09 3.38
N GLY A 194 -18.16 10.08 3.98
CA GLY A 194 -18.63 11.19 4.83
C GLY A 194 -19.33 12.32 4.09
N ASN A 195 -19.40 12.28 2.75
CA ASN A 195 -20.26 13.17 1.97
C ASN A 195 -21.53 12.41 1.54
N SER A 196 -22.68 12.77 2.12
CA SER A 196 -23.97 12.14 1.84
C SER A 196 -24.63 12.62 0.55
N ASP A 197 -23.98 13.52 -0.19
CA ASP A 197 -24.57 14.20 -1.34
C ASP A 197 -23.96 13.67 -2.65
N ALA A 198 -24.42 12.49 -3.06
CA ALA A 198 -24.34 11.98 -4.42
C ALA A 198 -25.58 11.11 -4.72
#